data_AF-A0A2L0VDL5-F1
#
_entry.id   AF-A0A2L0VDL5-F1
#
_cell.length_a   1.000
_cell.length_b   1.000
_cell.length_c   1.000
_cell.angle_alpha   90.00
_cell.angle_beta   90.00
_cell.angle_gamma   90.00
#
_symmetry.space_group_name_H-M   'P 1'
#
loop_
_entity.id
_entity.type
_entity.pdbx_description
1 polymer ?
#
loop_
_entity_poly.entity_id
_entity_poly.type
_entity_poly.pdbx_seq_one_letter_code
_entity_poly.pdbx_strand_id
1 'polypeptide(L)'
;MRQFFPLLLVFFIGLALAKKNDLEELESILDELDESRASDGGAEQRQEREQQLGQLRASEPNPCDQHVCGWGKECVVDKKGRPVCECITKCPELDNDPLDQVCASSNQTFASLCHLYRQRCVCKKRSDFENDCENPSNAKIHLEYLGQCKQLDECTTELMSQFPGRMADWLFQVMKELKKRRELQNLEWEQLINEAEQDDEKRHVYPVIWKFCDLDIKPHDKHVSHHELIPITAPVIPMESCIKPFLESCDTNKDGAITIKEWGICLGLKEGEIQERC
;
A
#
# COMPACT_ATOMS: atom_id res chain seq x y z
N MET A 1 47.47 46.52 2.75
CA MET A 1 47.09 47.45 3.86
C MET A 1 45.70 47.04 4.31
N ARG A 2 45.59 46.36 5.47
CA ARG A 2 45.00 46.89 6.72
C ARG A 2 43.52 47.28 6.54
N GLN A 3 42.53 46.78 7.30
CA GLN A 3 42.57 46.10 8.59
C GLN A 3 41.15 45.66 9.06
N PHE A 4 41.11 44.62 9.90
CA PHE A 4 40.16 44.24 10.97
C PHE A 4 38.70 43.80 10.67
N PHE A 5 38.47 42.48 10.83
CA PHE A 5 37.30 41.83 11.46
C PHE A 5 37.53 41.82 13.00
N PRO A 6 36.50 41.77 13.89
CA PRO A 6 35.85 40.47 14.19
C PRO A 6 34.34 40.48 14.61
N LEU A 7 33.68 39.34 14.34
CA LEU A 7 32.76 38.51 15.17
C LEU A 7 31.75 39.20 16.13
N LEU A 8 30.48 38.81 16.34
CA LEU A 8 29.56 37.67 16.11
C LEU A 8 28.13 38.30 16.16
N LEU A 9 26.96 37.71 15.84
CA LEU A 9 26.48 36.34 15.71
C LEU A 9 25.14 36.36 14.94
N VAL A 10 24.96 35.26 14.22
CA VAL A 10 23.89 34.75 13.37
C VAL A 10 22.47 34.79 13.95
N PHE A 11 21.45 35.17 13.14
CA PHE A 11 20.27 34.37 12.69
C PHE A 11 19.24 35.32 12.04
N PHE A 12 19.05 35.28 10.71
CA PHE A 12 18.00 34.50 10.01
C PHE A 12 16.60 34.82 10.58
N ILE A 13 15.63 35.41 9.88
CA ILE A 13 15.15 35.14 8.52
C ILE A 13 14.33 36.36 8.05
N GLY A 14 14.49 36.71 6.78
CA GLY A 14 13.57 37.61 6.11
C GLY A 14 12.21 36.95 5.91
N LEU A 15 11.15 37.66 6.29
CA LEU A 15 9.85 37.54 5.66
C LEU A 15 9.41 38.94 5.29
N ALA A 16 9.18 39.08 3.99
CA ALA A 16 8.96 40.31 3.27
C ALA A 16 7.70 41.03 3.73
N LEU A 17 7.82 42.35 3.86
CA LEU A 17 6.88 43.38 3.39
C LEU A 17 5.45 42.89 3.10
N ALA A 18 4.62 42.76 4.15
CA ALA A 18 3.18 42.91 3.99
C ALA A 18 2.90 44.39 3.66
N LYS A 19 2.21 44.65 2.55
CA LYS A 19 1.98 46.00 2.03
C LYS A 19 1.07 46.75 2.99
N LYS A 20 1.44 48.00 3.29
CA LYS A 20 0.63 48.97 4.04
C LYS A 20 -0.77 49.17 3.46
N ASN A 21 -0.94 48.90 2.17
CA ASN A 21 -2.22 49.00 1.46
C ASN A 21 -3.24 47.92 1.86
N ASP A 22 -2.80 46.74 2.31
CA ASP A 22 -3.72 45.65 2.66
C ASP A 22 -4.40 45.90 4.03
N LEU A 23 -3.75 46.69 4.90
CA LEU A 23 -4.28 47.05 6.22
C LEU A 23 -5.33 48.17 6.13
N GLU A 24 -5.15 49.13 5.22
CA GLU A 24 -6.15 50.18 4.93
C GLU A 24 -7.39 49.58 4.25
N GLU A 25 -7.22 48.55 3.42
CA GLU A 25 -8.34 47.84 2.78
C GLU A 25 -9.16 47.05 3.81
N LEU A 26 -8.51 46.37 4.77
CA LEU A 26 -9.17 45.67 5.88
C LEU A 26 -9.89 46.61 6.87
N GLU A 27 -9.34 47.80 7.11
CA GLU A 27 -9.96 48.80 8.01
C GLU A 27 -11.21 49.41 7.36
N SER A 28 -11.19 49.64 6.04
CA SER A 28 -12.38 50.09 5.29
C SER A 28 -13.50 49.05 5.25
N ILE A 29 -13.16 47.77 5.19
CA ILE A 29 -14.12 46.66 5.22
C ILE A 29 -14.74 46.50 6.62
N LEU A 30 -13.99 46.81 7.69
CA LEU A 30 -14.51 46.81 9.06
C LEU A 30 -15.47 47.99 9.31
N ASP A 31 -15.22 49.15 8.72
CA ASP A 31 -16.10 50.32 8.79
C ASP A 31 -17.41 50.09 7.99
N GLU A 32 -17.34 49.46 6.81
CA GLU A 32 -18.54 49.05 6.05
C GLU A 32 -19.40 48.02 6.79
N LEU A 33 -18.79 47.17 7.63
CA LEU A 33 -19.49 46.20 8.46
C LEU A 33 -20.14 46.83 9.71
N ASP A 34 -19.65 47.98 10.20
CA ASP A 34 -20.25 48.71 11.32
C ASP A 34 -21.41 49.61 10.88
N GLU A 35 -21.37 50.20 9.68
CA GLU A 35 -22.49 50.99 9.13
C GLU A 35 -23.73 50.13 8.81
N SER A 36 -23.54 48.84 8.48
CA SER A 36 -24.65 47.89 8.28
C SER A 36 -25.36 47.45 9.57
N ARG A 37 -24.89 47.87 10.75
CA ARG A 37 -25.52 47.55 12.05
C ARG A 37 -26.62 48.53 12.47
N ALA A 38 -26.90 49.57 11.68
CA ALA A 38 -27.89 50.59 11.99
C ALA A 38 -29.22 50.50 11.21
N SER A 39 -29.45 49.43 10.44
CA SER A 39 -30.78 49.13 9.90
C SER A 39 -31.24 47.75 10.34
N ASP A 40 -32.42 47.71 10.95
CA ASP A 40 -33.22 46.54 11.33
C ASP A 40 -33.11 45.38 10.31
N GLY A 41 -32.12 44.50 10.52
CA GLY A 41 -31.81 43.37 9.66
C GLY A 41 -32.76 42.21 9.97
N GLY A 42 -33.84 42.13 9.19
CA GLY A 42 -34.86 41.09 9.30
C GLY A 42 -34.30 39.66 9.21
N ALA A 43 -35.11 38.69 9.68
CA ALA A 43 -34.80 37.27 9.76
C ALA A 43 -34.26 36.63 8.45
N GLU A 44 -34.51 37.25 7.29
CA GLU A 44 -34.05 36.81 5.97
C GLU A 44 -32.52 36.94 5.78
N GLN A 45 -31.89 38.04 6.25
CA GLN A 45 -30.42 38.21 6.13
C GLN A 45 -29.62 37.26 7.04
N ARG A 46 -30.24 36.78 8.11
CA ARG A 46 -29.65 35.77 9.01
C ARG A 46 -29.65 34.38 8.36
N GLN A 47 -30.71 34.05 7.61
CA GLN A 47 -30.80 32.79 6.86
C GLN A 47 -29.80 32.71 5.71
N GLU A 48 -29.57 33.81 4.97
CA GLU A 48 -28.60 33.83 3.86
C GLU A 48 -27.15 33.68 4.37
N ARG A 49 -26.80 34.28 5.51
CA ARG A 49 -25.48 34.15 6.13
C ARG A 49 -25.24 32.75 6.70
N GLU A 50 -26.27 32.11 7.26
CA GLU A 50 -26.23 30.71 7.72
C GLU A 50 -26.13 29.73 6.53
N GLN A 51 -26.79 30.01 5.40
CA GLN A 51 -26.64 29.25 4.16
C GLN A 51 -25.24 29.40 3.56
N GLN A 52 -24.67 30.60 3.51
CA GLN A 52 -23.30 30.82 3.03
C GLN A 52 -22.24 30.16 3.93
N LEU A 53 -22.40 30.20 5.26
CA LEU A 53 -21.54 29.44 6.18
C LEU A 53 -21.72 27.91 6.01
N GLY A 54 -22.93 27.45 5.71
CA GLY A 54 -23.23 26.05 5.40
C GLY A 54 -22.54 25.59 4.10
N GLN A 55 -22.50 26.45 3.08
CA GLN A 55 -21.79 26.18 1.82
C GLN A 55 -20.26 26.22 1.97
N LEU A 56 -19.71 27.13 2.78
CA LEU A 56 -18.27 27.17 3.06
C LEU A 56 -17.80 25.95 3.85
N ARG A 57 -18.57 25.49 4.85
CA ARG A 57 -18.27 24.24 5.59
C ARG A 57 -18.40 22.97 4.74
N ALA A 58 -19.24 23.00 3.71
CA ALA A 58 -19.34 21.90 2.73
C ALA A 58 -18.19 21.87 1.72
N SER A 59 -17.34 22.91 1.68
CA SER A 59 -16.22 23.03 0.75
C SER A 59 -14.85 22.70 1.36
N GLU A 60 -14.77 22.47 2.68
CA GLU A 60 -13.53 21.98 3.28
C GLU A 60 -13.29 20.52 2.88
N PRO A 61 -12.11 20.19 2.32
CA PRO A 61 -11.80 18.82 1.93
C PRO A 61 -11.83 17.92 3.16
N ASN A 62 -12.41 16.72 3.05
CA ASN A 62 -12.46 15.80 4.17
C ASN A 62 -11.01 15.39 4.51
N PRO A 63 -10.56 15.54 5.77
CA PRO A 63 -9.19 15.18 6.16
C PRO A 63 -8.82 13.72 5.87
N CYS A 64 -9.81 12.85 5.69
CA CYS A 64 -9.62 11.45 5.30
C CYS A 64 -9.45 11.20 3.80
N ASP A 65 -9.72 12.17 2.92
CA ASP A 65 -9.68 11.96 1.46
C ASP A 65 -8.28 11.60 0.95
N GLN A 66 -7.24 12.07 1.62
CA GLN A 66 -5.84 11.80 1.28
C GLN A 66 -5.09 11.01 2.36
N HIS A 67 -5.77 10.61 3.44
CA HIS A 67 -5.14 9.92 4.56
C HIS A 67 -5.32 8.40 4.44
N VAL A 68 -4.26 7.71 4.02
CA VAL A 68 -4.26 6.25 3.87
C VAL A 68 -4.01 5.57 5.21
N CYS A 69 -4.94 4.70 5.61
CA CYS A 69 -4.81 3.87 6.80
C CYS A 69 -4.19 2.50 6.47
N GLY A 70 -3.48 1.92 7.44
CA GLY A 70 -2.98 0.55 7.33
C GLY A 70 -4.11 -0.48 7.29
N TRP A 71 -3.77 -1.72 6.93
CA TRP A 71 -4.72 -2.83 6.75
C TRP A 71 -5.67 -3.05 7.92
N GLY A 72 -6.93 -3.30 7.60
CA GLY A 72 -7.99 -3.55 8.59
C GLY A 72 -8.45 -2.29 9.33
N LYS A 73 -8.03 -1.11 8.85
CA LYS A 73 -8.42 0.18 9.41
C LYS A 73 -9.07 1.08 8.37
N GLU A 74 -9.96 1.93 8.85
CA GLU A 74 -10.61 3.00 8.08
C GLU A 74 -10.27 4.36 8.71
N CYS A 75 -10.28 5.41 7.89
CA CYS A 75 -10.05 6.76 8.36
C CYS A 75 -11.36 7.36 8.89
N VAL A 76 -11.31 7.86 10.12
CA VAL A 76 -12.40 8.60 10.76
C VAL A 76 -11.90 9.96 11.24
N VAL A 77 -12.76 10.97 11.22
CA VAL A 77 -12.41 12.32 11.69
C VAL A 77 -12.70 12.42 13.19
N ASP A 78 -11.68 12.71 14.00
CA ASP A 78 -11.82 12.86 15.44
C ASP A 78 -12.59 14.14 15.82
N LYS A 79 -12.93 14.30 17.10
CA LYS A 79 -13.63 15.50 17.62
C LYS A 79 -12.87 16.82 17.40
N LYS A 80 -11.59 16.75 17.03
CA LYS A 80 -10.73 17.91 16.75
C LYS A 80 -10.56 18.16 15.25
N GLY A 81 -11.30 17.46 14.39
CA GLY A 81 -11.22 17.60 12.94
C GLY A 81 -9.99 16.94 12.32
N ARG A 82 -9.32 16.00 13.02
CA ARG A 82 -8.10 15.35 12.52
C ARG A 82 -8.40 13.93 12.03
N PRO A 83 -7.73 13.45 10.97
CA PRO A 83 -7.90 12.08 10.51
C PRO A 83 -7.23 11.11 11.51
N VAL A 84 -7.95 10.05 11.87
CA VAL A 84 -7.48 8.98 12.77
C VAL A 84 -7.85 7.63 12.16
N CYS A 85 -6.93 6.68 12.20
CA CYS A 85 -7.19 5.33 11.70
C CYS A 85 -7.74 4.42 12.80
N GLU A 86 -9.00 4.02 12.65
CA GLU A 86 -9.68 3.07 13.53
C GLU A 86 -9.91 1.74 12.83
N CYS A 87 -10.20 0.67 13.58
CA CYS A 87 -10.46 -0.63 12.95
C CYS A 87 -11.75 -0.55 12.15
N ILE A 88 -11.79 -1.21 10.99
CA ILE A 88 -12.99 -1.26 10.15
C ILE A 88 -14.17 -1.76 10.97
N THR A 89 -15.23 -0.99 11.02
CA THR A 89 -16.43 -1.30 11.80
C THR A 89 -17.20 -2.47 11.18
N LYS A 90 -17.44 -2.42 9.86
CA LYS A 90 -18.17 -3.44 9.11
C LYS A 90 -17.55 -3.66 7.73
N CYS A 91 -17.42 -4.92 7.33
CA CYS A 91 -17.01 -5.28 5.97
C CYS A 91 -18.20 -5.28 5.00
N PRO A 92 -17.96 -5.12 3.68
CA PRO A 92 -19.00 -5.25 2.67
C PRO A 92 -19.76 -6.57 2.80
N GLU A 93 -21.07 -6.53 2.52
CA GLU A 93 -21.88 -7.73 2.40
C GLU A 93 -21.39 -8.53 1.17
N LEU A 94 -21.29 -9.84 1.33
CA LEU A 94 -20.77 -10.74 0.29
C LEU A 94 -21.84 -11.76 -0.09
N ASP A 95 -21.83 -12.15 -1.36
CA ASP A 95 -22.71 -13.21 -1.89
C ASP A 95 -22.21 -14.63 -1.56
N ASN A 96 -21.21 -14.74 -0.67
CA ASN A 96 -20.48 -15.96 -0.32
C ASN A 96 -19.76 -16.62 -1.50
N ASP A 97 -19.20 -15.83 -2.42
CA ASP A 97 -18.32 -16.35 -3.47
C ASP A 97 -17.07 -17.00 -2.84
N PRO A 98 -16.77 -18.28 -3.11
CA PRO A 98 -15.55 -18.93 -2.65
C PRO A 98 -14.25 -18.22 -3.05
N LEU A 99 -14.26 -17.41 -4.11
CA LEU A 99 -13.12 -16.63 -4.57
C LEU A 99 -12.81 -15.41 -3.69
N ASP A 100 -13.81 -14.91 -2.95
CA ASP A 100 -13.63 -13.80 -2.01
C ASP A 100 -12.96 -14.26 -0.70
N GLN A 101 -13.10 -15.55 -0.38
CA GLN A 101 -12.58 -16.13 0.86
C GLN A 101 -11.06 -16.09 0.90
N VAL A 102 -10.51 -16.16 2.11
CA VAL A 102 -9.06 -16.13 2.32
C VAL A 102 -8.63 -17.08 3.44
N CYS A 103 -7.45 -17.67 3.31
CA CYS A 103 -6.85 -18.50 4.35
C CYS A 103 -5.83 -17.68 5.15
N ALA A 104 -5.96 -17.71 6.47
CA ALA A 104 -5.01 -17.08 7.37
C ALA A 104 -3.88 -18.04 7.77
N SER A 105 -2.78 -17.48 8.26
CA SER A 105 -1.63 -18.23 8.81
C SER A 105 -1.98 -19.12 10.01
N SER A 106 -3.15 -18.93 10.63
CA SER A 106 -3.72 -19.79 11.68
C SER A 106 -4.50 -20.98 11.13
N ASN A 107 -4.50 -21.19 9.81
CA ASN A 107 -5.33 -22.16 9.09
C ASN A 107 -6.85 -21.94 9.30
N GLN A 108 -7.24 -20.69 9.57
CA GLN A 108 -8.63 -20.25 9.66
C GLN A 108 -9.04 -19.58 8.35
N THR A 109 -10.17 -20.00 7.77
CA THR A 109 -10.78 -19.34 6.62
C THR A 109 -11.58 -18.12 7.07
N PHE A 110 -11.38 -16.99 6.41
CA PHE A 110 -12.18 -15.78 6.57
C PHE A 110 -13.02 -15.52 5.32
N ALA A 111 -14.18 -14.88 5.50
CA ALA A 111 -15.10 -14.59 4.41
C ALA A 111 -14.50 -13.66 3.35
N SER A 112 -13.63 -12.73 3.74
CA SER A 112 -12.79 -11.97 2.81
C SER A 112 -11.55 -11.37 3.45
N LEU A 113 -10.70 -10.77 2.62
CA LEU A 113 -9.51 -10.03 3.07
C LEU A 113 -9.86 -8.92 4.08
N CYS A 114 -11.02 -8.26 3.91
CA CYS A 114 -11.51 -7.29 4.88
C CYS A 114 -11.73 -7.93 6.26
N HIS A 115 -12.41 -9.08 6.30
CA HIS A 115 -12.73 -9.78 7.55
C HIS A 115 -11.46 -10.23 8.28
N LEU A 116 -10.48 -10.78 7.54
CA LEU A 116 -9.19 -11.18 8.11
C LEU A 116 -8.47 -9.99 8.77
N TYR A 117 -8.30 -8.88 8.06
CA TYR A 117 -7.55 -7.75 8.60
C TYR A 117 -8.32 -6.96 9.66
N ARG A 118 -9.65 -6.89 9.56
CA ARG A 118 -10.52 -6.38 10.63
C ARG A 118 -10.29 -7.20 11.89
N GLN A 119 -10.34 -8.53 11.79
CA GLN A 119 -10.14 -9.43 12.94
C GLN A 119 -8.78 -9.23 13.59
N ARG A 120 -7.73 -9.08 12.77
CA ARG A 120 -6.39 -8.75 13.25
C ARG A 120 -6.34 -7.41 13.98
N CYS A 121 -7.02 -6.39 13.44
CA CYS A 121 -7.04 -5.05 14.04
C CYS A 121 -7.75 -5.04 15.39
N VAL A 122 -8.96 -5.60 15.48
CA VAL A 122 -9.75 -5.61 16.71
C VAL A 122 -9.06 -6.43 17.80
N CYS A 123 -8.50 -7.60 17.48
CA CYS A 123 -7.79 -8.42 18.45
C CYS A 123 -6.44 -7.85 18.92
N LYS A 124 -5.85 -6.89 18.18
CA LYS A 124 -4.68 -6.14 18.65
C LYS A 124 -5.06 -5.03 19.64
N LYS A 125 -6.26 -4.46 19.54
CA LYS A 125 -6.74 -3.46 20.50
C LYS A 125 -7.23 -4.19 21.76
N ARG A 126 -6.78 -3.74 22.93
CA ARG A 126 -7.07 -4.40 24.23
C ARG A 126 -8.35 -3.91 24.94
N SER A 127 -9.05 -2.89 24.44
CA SER A 127 -10.04 -2.17 25.26
C SER A 127 -11.37 -1.79 24.60
N ASP A 128 -11.43 -1.54 23.28
CA ASP A 128 -12.62 -0.91 22.68
C ASP A 128 -13.49 -1.89 21.86
N PHE A 129 -12.96 -3.06 21.54
CA PHE A 129 -13.58 -4.09 20.69
C PHE A 129 -13.43 -5.50 21.28
N GLU A 130 -13.33 -5.62 22.61
CA GLU A 130 -13.03 -6.89 23.30
C GLU A 130 -14.04 -7.99 22.94
N ASN A 131 -15.29 -7.62 22.65
CA ASN A 131 -16.36 -8.54 22.24
C ASN A 131 -16.34 -8.90 20.74
N ASP A 132 -15.65 -8.14 19.90
CA ASP A 132 -15.54 -8.37 18.45
C ASP A 132 -14.30 -9.23 18.10
N CYS A 133 -13.44 -9.50 19.08
CA CYS A 133 -12.34 -10.43 18.91
C CYS A 133 -12.81 -11.88 19.15
N GLU A 134 -13.00 -12.65 18.08
CA GLU A 134 -13.36 -14.07 18.14
C GLU A 134 -12.29 -14.92 18.85
N ASN A 135 -11.00 -14.65 18.56
CA ASN A 135 -9.88 -15.40 19.12
C ASN A 135 -8.66 -14.48 19.35
N PRO A 136 -8.08 -14.42 20.57
CA PRO A 136 -6.88 -13.64 20.84
C PRO A 136 -5.68 -13.94 19.93
N SER A 137 -5.56 -15.16 19.40
CA SER A 137 -4.49 -15.52 18.44
C SER A 137 -4.59 -14.72 17.13
N ASN A 138 -5.80 -14.24 16.79
CA ASN A 138 -6.04 -13.42 15.60
C ASN A 138 -5.34 -12.06 15.68
N ALA A 139 -4.80 -11.64 16.82
CA ALA A 139 -3.94 -10.46 16.89
C ALA A 139 -2.66 -10.57 16.00
N LYS A 140 -2.24 -11.80 15.67
CA LYS A 140 -1.00 -12.06 14.91
C LYS A 140 -1.22 -12.70 13.54
N ILE A 141 -2.47 -13.00 13.16
CA ILE A 141 -2.73 -13.61 11.85
C ILE A 141 -2.30 -12.68 10.72
N HIS A 142 -1.89 -13.30 9.62
CA HIS A 142 -1.68 -12.66 8.33
C HIS A 142 -2.36 -13.51 7.26
N LEU A 143 -2.55 -12.93 6.08
CA LEU A 143 -3.00 -13.69 4.92
C LEU A 143 -1.93 -14.72 4.56
N GLU A 144 -2.34 -15.99 4.46
CA GLU A 144 -1.48 -17.05 3.92
C GLU A 144 -1.64 -17.10 2.39
N TYR A 145 -2.88 -17.26 1.93
CA TYR A 145 -3.23 -17.26 0.51
C TYR A 145 -4.71 -16.93 0.28
N LEU A 146 -5.05 -16.59 -0.97
CA LEU A 146 -6.42 -16.32 -1.41
C LEU A 146 -7.20 -17.63 -1.64
N GLY A 147 -8.47 -17.64 -1.23
CA GLY A 147 -9.34 -18.82 -1.21
C GLY A 147 -9.45 -19.47 0.18
N GLN A 148 -10.32 -20.47 0.30
CA GLN A 148 -10.51 -21.19 1.57
C GLN A 148 -9.28 -21.99 2.00
N CYS A 149 -9.11 -22.16 3.32
CA CYS A 149 -8.09 -23.06 3.84
C CYS A 149 -8.30 -24.49 3.34
N LYS A 150 -7.21 -25.13 2.91
CA LYS A 150 -7.17 -26.48 2.38
C LYS A 150 -6.00 -27.21 3.00
N GLN A 151 -6.10 -28.53 3.01
CA GLN A 151 -4.98 -29.38 3.40
C GLN A 151 -3.95 -29.35 2.27
N LEU A 152 -2.80 -28.76 2.55
CA LEU A 152 -1.64 -28.80 1.66
C LEU A 152 -0.82 -30.06 1.98
N ASP A 153 -0.35 -30.74 0.95
CA ASP A 153 0.62 -31.81 1.11
C ASP A 153 1.95 -31.26 1.63
N GLU A 154 2.78 -32.12 2.22
CA GLU A 154 4.10 -31.69 2.68
C GLU A 154 5.04 -31.38 1.50
N CYS A 155 5.79 -30.28 1.58
CA CYS A 155 6.84 -29.99 0.63
C CYS A 155 8.07 -30.86 0.95
N THR A 156 8.26 -31.95 0.21
CA THR A 156 9.43 -32.81 0.36
C THR A 156 10.71 -32.14 -0.17
N THR A 157 11.87 -32.63 0.26
CA THR A 157 13.18 -32.15 -0.22
C THR A 157 13.31 -32.29 -1.74
N GLU A 158 12.78 -33.36 -2.33
CA GLU A 158 12.80 -33.58 -3.76
C GLU A 158 11.94 -32.55 -4.50
N LEU A 159 10.75 -32.25 -3.97
CA LEU A 159 9.89 -31.20 -4.51
C LEU A 159 10.60 -29.85 -4.41
N MET A 160 11.13 -29.49 -3.24
CA MET A 160 11.85 -28.24 -3.03
C MET A 160 13.02 -28.08 -4.00
N SER A 161 13.78 -29.15 -4.28
CA SER A 161 14.91 -29.09 -5.21
C SER A 161 14.52 -28.73 -6.65
N GLN A 162 13.29 -29.05 -7.08
CA GLN A 162 12.78 -28.76 -8.42
C GLN A 162 12.01 -27.45 -8.49
N PHE A 163 11.59 -26.93 -7.34
CA PHE A 163 10.68 -25.80 -7.25
C PHE A 163 11.21 -24.53 -7.95
N PRO A 164 12.48 -24.10 -7.73
CA PRO A 164 12.96 -22.84 -8.32
C PRO A 164 12.91 -22.83 -9.84
N GLY A 165 13.39 -23.90 -10.47
CA GLY A 165 13.39 -24.03 -11.93
C GLY A 165 11.98 -24.07 -12.51
N ARG A 166 11.05 -24.78 -11.85
CA ARG A 166 9.64 -24.84 -12.27
C ARG A 166 8.94 -23.49 -12.11
N MET A 167 9.25 -22.75 -11.05
CA MET A 167 8.74 -21.39 -10.86
C MET A 167 9.27 -20.46 -11.97
N ALA A 168 10.57 -20.50 -12.28
CA ALA A 168 11.14 -19.69 -13.35
C ALA A 168 10.54 -20.02 -14.73
N ASP A 169 10.33 -21.31 -15.03
CA ASP A 169 9.62 -21.74 -16.25
C ASP A 169 8.16 -21.27 -16.25
N TRP A 170 7.47 -21.33 -15.12
CA TRP A 170 6.10 -20.83 -15.00
C TRP A 170 6.03 -19.32 -15.25
N LEU A 171 6.94 -18.53 -14.66
CA LEU A 171 7.04 -17.08 -14.89
C LEU A 171 7.26 -16.75 -16.37
N PHE A 172 8.11 -17.52 -17.04
CA PHE A 172 8.30 -17.38 -18.48
C PHE A 172 6.99 -17.58 -19.26
N GLN A 173 6.20 -18.62 -18.93
CA GLN A 173 4.91 -18.86 -19.58
C GLN A 173 3.88 -17.76 -19.27
N VAL A 174 3.85 -17.27 -18.02
CA VAL A 174 2.96 -16.16 -17.63
C VAL A 174 3.29 -14.90 -18.43
N MET A 175 4.57 -14.53 -18.50
CA MET A 175 5.01 -13.33 -19.25
C MET A 175 4.67 -13.44 -20.74
N LYS A 176 4.84 -14.63 -21.35
CA LYS A 176 4.43 -14.90 -22.73
C LYS A 176 2.92 -14.75 -22.94
N GLU A 177 2.12 -15.23 -22.00
CA GLU A 177 0.67 -15.17 -22.11
C GLU A 177 0.14 -13.74 -21.93
N LEU A 178 0.75 -12.95 -21.05
CA LEU A 178 0.48 -11.52 -20.91
C LEU A 178 0.82 -10.75 -22.18
N LYS A 179 1.98 -11.02 -22.80
CA LYS A 179 2.34 -10.46 -24.11
C LYS A 179 1.29 -10.80 -25.17
N LYS A 180 0.88 -12.07 -25.27
CA LYS A 180 -0.13 -12.51 -26.24
C LYS A 180 -1.48 -11.81 -26.06
N ARG A 181 -1.87 -11.54 -24.80
CA ARG A 181 -3.10 -10.82 -24.45
C ARG A 181 -2.97 -9.30 -24.59
N ARG A 182 -1.78 -8.77 -24.85
CA ARG A 182 -1.45 -7.33 -24.85
C ARG A 182 -1.69 -6.68 -23.48
N GLU A 183 -1.41 -7.45 -22.43
CA GLU A 183 -1.52 -7.06 -21.02
C GLU A 183 -0.13 -6.85 -20.38
N LEU A 184 0.95 -7.19 -21.10
CA LEU A 184 2.31 -6.93 -20.65
C LEU A 184 2.58 -5.42 -20.75
N GLN A 185 2.74 -4.77 -19.60
CA GLN A 185 3.04 -3.34 -19.54
C GLN A 185 4.47 -3.09 -20.01
N ASN A 186 4.72 -1.91 -20.61
CA ASN A 186 6.01 -1.47 -21.15
C ASN A 186 6.50 -2.26 -22.39
N LEU A 187 6.76 -1.52 -23.48
CA LEU A 187 7.27 -2.06 -24.75
C LEU A 187 8.66 -2.72 -24.63
N GLU A 188 9.46 -2.33 -23.63
CA GLU A 188 10.76 -2.95 -23.37
C GLU A 188 10.60 -4.42 -22.96
N TRP A 189 9.63 -4.73 -22.09
CA TRP A 189 9.39 -6.11 -21.65
C TRP A 189 8.94 -7.02 -22.79
N GLU A 190 8.20 -6.49 -23.77
CA GLU A 190 7.85 -7.22 -24.99
C GLU A 190 9.08 -7.60 -25.84
N GLN A 191 10.06 -6.69 -25.93
CA GLN A 191 11.31 -6.97 -26.66
C GLN A 191 12.15 -8.02 -25.93
N LEU A 192 12.28 -7.89 -24.60
CA LEU A 192 13.04 -8.83 -23.78
C LEU A 192 12.43 -10.24 -23.82
N ILE A 193 11.10 -10.39 -23.76
CA ILE A 193 10.49 -11.72 -23.87
C ILE A 193 10.63 -12.31 -25.28
N ASN A 194 10.65 -11.48 -26.35
CA ASN A 194 10.96 -11.98 -27.71
C ASN A 194 12.38 -12.55 -27.81
N GLU A 195 13.34 -11.93 -27.13
CA GLU A 195 14.72 -12.40 -27.06
C GLU A 195 14.83 -13.69 -26.24
N ALA A 196 14.19 -13.75 -25.06
CA ALA A 196 14.13 -14.95 -24.22
C ALA A 196 13.40 -16.14 -24.86
N GLU A 197 12.51 -15.91 -25.84
CA GLU A 197 11.91 -16.99 -26.63
C GLU A 197 12.89 -17.66 -27.61
N GLN A 198 13.98 -16.97 -27.96
CA GLN A 198 14.97 -17.43 -28.94
C GLN A 198 16.29 -17.87 -28.29
N ASP A 199 16.59 -17.35 -27.10
CA ASP A 199 17.84 -17.55 -26.38
C ASP A 199 17.57 -18.22 -25.01
N ASP A 200 17.96 -19.50 -24.91
CA ASP A 200 17.77 -20.30 -23.70
C ASP A 200 18.54 -19.74 -22.49
N GLU A 201 19.64 -18.98 -22.68
CA GLU A 201 20.36 -18.34 -21.56
C GLU A 201 19.55 -17.20 -20.93
N LYS A 202 18.67 -16.56 -21.71
CA LYS A 202 17.84 -15.44 -21.28
C LYS A 202 16.42 -15.84 -20.88
N ARG A 203 16.05 -17.09 -21.20
CA ARG A 203 14.73 -17.67 -20.97
C ARG A 203 14.20 -17.41 -19.56
N HIS A 204 15.04 -17.54 -18.54
CA HIS A 204 14.66 -17.30 -17.13
C HIS A 204 15.07 -15.92 -16.62
N VAL A 205 16.11 -15.31 -17.18
CA VAL A 205 16.64 -14.01 -16.71
C VAL A 205 15.56 -12.93 -16.74
N TYR A 206 14.91 -12.72 -17.89
CA TYR A 206 13.94 -11.63 -18.02
C TYR A 206 12.63 -11.85 -17.25
N PRO A 207 11.99 -13.04 -17.30
CA PRO A 207 10.75 -13.26 -16.55
C PRO A 207 10.93 -13.17 -15.04
N VAL A 208 12.07 -13.62 -14.51
CA VAL A 208 12.38 -13.54 -13.08
C VAL A 208 12.52 -12.08 -12.64
N ILE A 209 13.26 -11.26 -13.39
CA ILE A 209 13.43 -9.83 -13.10
C ILE A 209 12.11 -9.08 -13.30
N TRP A 210 11.41 -9.33 -14.41
CA TRP A 210 10.09 -8.73 -14.69
C TRP A 210 9.12 -9.00 -13.54
N LYS A 211 9.06 -10.24 -13.05
CA LYS A 211 8.13 -10.57 -11.98
C LYS A 211 8.45 -9.84 -10.68
N PHE A 212 9.73 -9.63 -10.37
CA PHE A 212 10.13 -8.83 -9.22
C PHE A 212 9.56 -7.40 -9.34
N CYS A 213 9.76 -6.75 -10.49
CA CYS A 213 9.25 -5.40 -10.73
C CYS A 213 7.70 -5.34 -10.74
N ASP A 214 7.03 -6.41 -11.19
CA ASP A 214 5.58 -6.54 -11.15
C ASP A 214 5.04 -6.70 -9.72
N LEU A 215 5.86 -7.16 -8.76
CA LEU A 215 5.46 -7.28 -7.35
C LEU A 215 5.80 -6.01 -6.55
N ASP A 216 6.93 -5.37 -6.83
CA ASP A 216 7.43 -4.15 -6.18
C ASP A 216 6.68 -2.90 -6.69
N ILE A 217 5.43 -2.73 -6.24
CA ILE A 217 4.55 -1.64 -6.71
C ILE A 217 4.35 -0.57 -5.63
N LYS A 218 4.22 -0.93 -4.35
CA LYS A 218 3.78 0.02 -3.30
C LYS A 218 4.36 -0.30 -1.91
N PRO A 219 5.33 0.49 -1.41
CA PRO A 219 6.11 1.50 -2.14
C PRO A 219 7.05 0.85 -3.16
N HIS A 220 7.39 1.54 -4.26
CA HIS A 220 8.44 1.05 -5.15
C HIS A 220 9.80 1.28 -4.49
N ASP A 221 10.25 0.32 -3.69
CA ASP A 221 11.40 0.47 -2.79
C ASP A 221 12.50 -0.58 -3.00
N LYS A 222 12.40 -1.38 -4.07
CA LYS A 222 13.35 -2.45 -4.43
C LYS A 222 13.37 -3.61 -3.44
N HIS A 223 12.33 -3.73 -2.63
CA HIS A 223 12.12 -4.85 -1.74
C HIS A 223 10.71 -5.38 -1.94
N VAL A 224 10.57 -6.70 -2.06
CA VAL A 224 9.25 -7.30 -2.13
C VAL A 224 8.88 -7.76 -0.73
N SER A 225 7.92 -7.07 -0.13
CA SER A 225 7.38 -7.41 1.18
C SER A 225 6.47 -8.64 1.11
N HIS A 226 6.19 -9.27 2.26
CA HIS A 226 5.21 -10.38 2.34
C HIS A 226 3.84 -10.03 1.72
N HIS A 227 3.41 -8.76 1.76
CA HIS A 227 2.12 -8.37 1.19
C HIS A 227 2.17 -8.29 -0.34
N GLU A 228 3.31 -7.93 -0.90
CA GLU A 228 3.50 -7.91 -2.35
C GLU A 228 3.65 -9.32 -2.92
N LEU A 229 4.05 -10.30 -2.11
CA LEU A 229 4.07 -11.71 -2.51
C LEU A 229 2.68 -12.36 -2.59
N ILE A 230 1.62 -11.72 -2.08
CA ILE A 230 0.25 -12.30 -2.06
C ILE A 230 -0.22 -12.82 -3.43
N PRO A 231 -0.03 -12.10 -4.56
CA PRO A 231 -0.44 -12.60 -5.87
C PRO A 231 0.28 -13.89 -6.30
N ILE A 232 1.49 -14.16 -5.78
CA ILE A 232 2.24 -15.38 -6.06
C ILE A 232 2.04 -16.47 -5.01
N THR A 233 1.44 -16.17 -3.85
CA THR A 233 1.02 -17.21 -2.89
C THR A 233 -0.38 -17.76 -3.20
N ALA A 234 -1.10 -17.17 -4.16
CA ALA A 234 -2.39 -17.67 -4.61
C ALA A 234 -2.27 -19.10 -5.18
N PRO A 235 -3.20 -20.02 -4.86
CA PRO A 235 -3.10 -21.47 -5.11
C PRO A 235 -3.27 -21.89 -6.59
N VAL A 236 -2.84 -21.06 -7.54
CA VAL A 236 -2.81 -21.36 -8.98
C VAL A 236 -1.40 -21.76 -9.44
N ILE A 237 -0.42 -21.82 -8.52
CA ILE A 237 0.97 -22.19 -8.83
C ILE A 237 1.20 -23.68 -8.54
N PRO A 238 1.89 -24.43 -9.44
CA PRO A 238 2.34 -25.78 -9.16
C PRO A 238 3.16 -25.86 -7.87
N MET A 239 2.99 -26.93 -7.09
CA MET A 239 3.79 -27.18 -5.87
C MET A 239 3.57 -26.10 -4.79
N GLU A 240 2.31 -25.73 -4.59
CA GLU A 240 1.84 -24.75 -3.61
C GLU A 240 2.40 -24.93 -2.19
N SER A 241 2.61 -26.16 -1.75
CA SER A 241 3.20 -26.45 -0.44
C SER A 241 4.64 -25.96 -0.29
N CYS A 242 5.36 -25.80 -1.39
CA CYS A 242 6.75 -25.36 -1.41
C CYS A 242 6.91 -23.85 -1.55
N ILE A 243 5.87 -23.10 -1.94
CA ILE A 243 5.97 -21.65 -2.18
C ILE A 243 6.47 -20.92 -0.93
N LYS A 244 5.79 -21.12 0.21
CA LYS A 244 6.14 -20.42 1.45
C LYS A 244 7.52 -20.81 1.98
N PRO A 245 7.85 -22.10 2.17
CA PRO A 245 9.19 -22.48 2.62
C PRO A 245 10.29 -22.01 1.66
N PHE A 246 10.01 -21.96 0.35
CA PHE A 246 10.94 -21.41 -0.63
C PHE A 246 11.16 -19.91 -0.42
N LEU A 247 10.10 -19.10 -0.36
CA LEU A 247 10.21 -17.65 -0.17
C LEU A 247 10.89 -17.30 1.17
N GLU A 248 10.60 -18.03 2.24
CA GLU A 248 11.29 -17.91 3.53
C GLU A 248 12.78 -18.27 3.44
N SER A 249 13.16 -19.18 2.54
CA SER A 249 14.57 -19.53 2.30
C SER A 249 15.32 -18.49 1.46
N CYS A 250 14.59 -17.66 0.71
CA CYS A 250 15.17 -16.59 -0.11
C CYS A 250 15.54 -15.37 0.71
N ASP A 251 14.80 -15.07 1.77
CA ASP A 251 15.13 -14.05 2.77
C ASP A 251 16.35 -14.50 3.60
N THR A 252 17.55 -14.26 3.05
CA THR A 252 18.80 -14.80 3.58
C THR A 252 19.23 -14.01 4.82
N ASN A 253 18.95 -12.71 4.84
CA ASN A 253 19.28 -11.83 5.95
C ASN A 253 18.19 -11.80 7.06
N LYS A 254 17.02 -12.39 6.80
CA LYS A 254 15.86 -12.50 7.71
C LYS A 254 15.28 -11.15 8.11
N ASP A 255 15.28 -10.20 7.19
CA ASP A 255 14.71 -8.87 7.42
C ASP A 255 13.20 -8.80 7.11
N GLY A 256 12.62 -9.88 6.57
CA GLY A 256 11.20 -9.98 6.22
C GLY A 256 10.86 -9.39 4.85
N ALA A 257 11.86 -9.04 4.05
CA ALA A 257 11.71 -8.59 2.68
C ALA A 257 12.70 -9.31 1.75
N ILE A 258 12.34 -9.44 0.47
CA ILE A 258 13.21 -10.10 -0.51
C ILE A 258 13.75 -9.04 -1.46
N THR A 259 15.07 -8.93 -1.54
CA THR A 259 15.74 -8.05 -2.51
C THR A 259 15.79 -8.70 -3.91
N ILE A 260 16.01 -7.90 -4.96
CA ILE A 260 16.15 -8.43 -6.33
C ILE A 260 17.29 -9.46 -6.46
N LYS A 261 18.36 -9.30 -5.66
CA LYS A 261 19.50 -10.22 -5.65
C LYS A 261 19.12 -11.55 -5.03
N GLU A 262 18.49 -11.52 -3.86
CA GLU A 262 17.98 -12.72 -3.20
C GLU A 262 16.99 -13.45 -4.10
N TRP A 263 16.00 -12.74 -4.65
CA TRP A 263 15.02 -13.28 -5.58
C TRP A 263 15.66 -13.97 -6.80
N GLY A 264 16.59 -13.27 -7.47
CA GLY A 264 17.27 -13.78 -8.66
C GLY A 264 18.10 -15.02 -8.37
N ILE A 265 18.92 -15.00 -7.31
CA ILE A 265 19.74 -16.14 -6.89
C ILE A 265 18.85 -17.33 -6.50
N CYS A 266 17.78 -17.07 -5.75
CA CYS A 266 16.83 -18.11 -5.33
C CYS A 266 16.21 -18.85 -6.51
N LEU A 267 15.91 -18.14 -7.60
CA LEU A 267 15.34 -18.71 -8.82
C LEU A 267 16.40 -19.21 -9.82
N GLY A 268 17.67 -19.26 -9.40
CA GLY A 268 18.75 -19.90 -10.15
C GLY A 268 19.50 -18.99 -11.12
N LEU A 269 19.32 -17.67 -11.04
CA LEU A 269 20.11 -16.72 -11.84
C LEU A 269 21.51 -16.55 -11.27
N LYS A 270 22.49 -16.29 -12.13
CA LYS A 270 23.86 -15.92 -11.72
C LYS A 270 23.91 -14.44 -11.35
N GLU A 271 24.80 -14.06 -10.42
CA GLU A 271 24.93 -12.66 -9.98
C GLU A 271 25.15 -11.66 -11.13
N GLY A 272 25.89 -12.05 -12.18
CA GLY A 272 26.13 -11.19 -13.35
C GLY A 272 24.93 -11.02 -14.29
N GLU A 273 23.90 -11.86 -14.16
CA GLU A 273 22.68 -11.82 -14.97
C GLU A 273 21.60 -10.94 -14.34
N ILE A 274 21.67 -10.71 -13.02
CA ILE A 274 20.66 -9.95 -12.26
C ILE A 274 20.87 -8.46 -12.51
N GLN A 275 19.91 -7.85 -13.19
CA GLN A 275 19.94 -6.44 -13.55
C GLN A 275 18.73 -5.72 -12.97
N GLU A 276 18.94 -4.56 -12.37
CA GLU A 276 17.86 -3.67 -11.92
C GLU A 276 17.22 -3.01 -13.14
N ARG A 277 16.01 -3.47 -13.49
CA ARG A 277 15.21 -3.00 -14.65
C ARG A 277 13.83 -2.50 -14.27
N CYS A 278 13.58 -2.41 -12.96
CA CYS A 278 12.53 -1.58 -12.40
C CYS A 278 13.10 -0.14 -12.34
#